data_AF-A0A2J4XVM4-F1
#
_entry.id   AF-A0A2J4XVM4-F1
#
_cell.length_a   1.000
_cell.length_b   1.000
_cell.length_c   1.000
_cell.angle_alpha   90.00
_cell.angle_beta   90.00
_cell.angle_gamma   90.00
#
_symmetry.space_group_name_H-M   'P 1'
#
loop_
_entity.id
_entity.type
_entity.pdbx_description
1 polymer ?
#
loop_
_entity_poly.entity_id
_entity_poly.type
_entity_poly.pdbx_seq_one_letter_code
_entity_poly.pdbx_strand_id
1 'polypeptide(L)'
;MEQLLADYKKGNVILFVGAGVSMNLGLPSWSQLVDHIATELGYDPDIYRTFGSALELAEYYKLKKGKIGPLRSWMDRMWHSSDI
;
A
#
# COMPACT_ATOMS: atom_id res chain seq x y z
N MET A 1 -3.19 -11.49 -29.52
CA MET A 1 -4.59 -11.24 -29.12
C MET A 1 -5.44 -12.50 -29.26
N GLU A 2 -5.42 -13.19 -30.40
CA GLU A 2 -6.21 -14.42 -30.61
C GLU A 2 -5.89 -15.53 -29.60
N GLN A 3 -4.61 -15.75 -29.28
CA GLN A 3 -4.20 -16.73 -28.27
C GLN A 3 -4.76 -16.41 -26.89
N LEU A 4 -4.66 -15.16 -26.44
CA LEU A 4 -5.22 -14.71 -25.16
C LEU A 4 -6.74 -14.94 -25.10
N LEU A 5 -7.46 -14.67 -26.19
CA LEU A 5 -8.90 -14.89 -26.28
C LEU A 5 -9.24 -16.39 -26.23
N ALA A 6 -8.46 -17.24 -26.88
CA ALA A 6 -8.64 -18.69 -26.85
C ALA A 6 -8.40 -19.27 -25.45
N ASP A 7 -7.36 -18.80 -24.75
CA ASP A 7 -7.04 -19.22 -23.39
C ASP A 7 -8.07 -18.71 -22.39
N TYR A 8 -8.58 -17.48 -22.56
CA TYR A 8 -9.68 -16.94 -21.77
C TYR A 8 -10.94 -17.81 -21.89
N LYS A 9 -11.32 -18.20 -23.12
CA LYS A 9 -12.48 -19.08 -23.37
C LYS A 9 -12.31 -20.48 -22.77
N LYS A 10 -11.07 -20.95 -22.59
CA LYS A 10 -10.76 -22.26 -21.99
C LYS A 10 -10.60 -22.21 -20.46
N GLY A 11 -10.68 -21.02 -19.85
CA GLY A 11 -10.45 -20.86 -18.41
C GLY A 11 -8.97 -20.96 -17.99
N ASN A 12 -8.04 -20.82 -18.94
CA ASN A 12 -6.60 -20.97 -18.72
C ASN A 12 -5.88 -19.63 -18.42
N VAL A 13 -6.63 -18.59 -18.09
CA VAL A 13 -6.09 -17.24 -17.83
C VAL A 13 -6.32 -16.87 -16.37
N ILE A 14 -5.28 -16.35 -15.73
CA ILE A 14 -5.38 -15.64 -14.45
C ILE A 14 -5.03 -14.18 -14.68
N LEU A 15 -5.89 -13.27 -14.21
CA LEU A 15 -5.62 -11.84 -14.27
C LEU A 15 -4.63 -11.46 -13.16
N PHE A 16 -3.52 -10.86 -13.55
CA PHE A 16 -2.58 -10.25 -12.61
C PHE A 16 -2.73 -8.73 -12.68
N VAL A 17 -3.21 -8.12 -11.60
CA VAL A 17 -3.41 -6.68 -11.50
C VAL A 17 -2.29 -6.09 -10.66
N GLY A 18 -1.41 -5.30 -11.29
CA GLY A 18 -0.30 -4.64 -10.62
C GLY A 18 -0.68 -3.31 -9.95
N ALA A 19 0.28 -2.73 -9.22
CA ALA A 19 0.09 -1.52 -8.44
C ALA A 19 -0.41 -0.29 -9.24
N GLY A 20 -0.16 -0.26 -10.55
CA GLY A 20 -0.62 0.82 -11.43
C GLY A 20 -2.14 0.90 -11.59
N VAL A 21 -2.84 -0.23 -11.49
CA VAL A 21 -4.32 -0.24 -11.54
C VAL A 21 -4.89 0.22 -10.20
N SER A 22 -4.29 -0.20 -9.08
CA SER A 22 -4.74 0.19 -7.73
C SER A 22 -4.62 1.70 -7.46
N MET A 23 -3.64 2.39 -8.05
CA MET A 23 -3.50 3.84 -7.87
C MET A 23 -4.66 4.64 -8.47
N ASN A 24 -5.28 4.14 -9.54
CA ASN A 24 -6.44 4.80 -10.16
C ASN A 24 -7.74 4.57 -9.38
N LEU A 25 -7.73 3.66 -8.40
CA LEU A 25 -8.88 3.33 -7.56
C LEU A 25 -8.92 4.15 -6.27
N GLY A 26 -8.09 5.19 -6.12
CA GLY A 26 -8.04 6.01 -4.90
C GLY A 26 -7.40 5.31 -3.70
N LEU A 27 -6.81 4.14 -3.89
CA LEU A 27 -6.10 3.40 -2.85
C LEU A 27 -4.78 4.14 -2.50
N PRO A 28 -4.35 4.16 -1.22
CA PRO A 28 -3.08 4.77 -0.84
C PRO A 28 -1.91 4.18 -1.62
N SER A 29 -1.11 5.07 -2.19
CA SER A 29 0.17 4.73 -2.78
C SER A 29 1.19 4.30 -1.72
N TRP A 30 2.28 3.68 -2.16
CA TRP A 30 3.39 3.33 -1.27
C TRP A 30 3.95 4.55 -0.51
N SER A 31 4.09 5.70 -1.17
CA SER A 31 4.58 6.92 -0.49
C SER A 31 3.60 7.40 0.57
N GLN A 32 2.29 7.39 0.28
CA GLN A 32 1.29 7.79 1.27
C GLN A 32 1.24 6.86 2.49
N LEU A 33 1.50 5.56 2.30
CA LEU A 33 1.67 4.63 3.42
C LEU A 33 2.88 5.01 4.28
N VAL A 34 4.03 5.29 3.68
CA VAL A 34 5.24 5.72 4.41
C VAL A 34 5.00 7.05 5.14
N ASP A 35 4.36 8.01 4.48
CA ASP A 35 4.03 9.32 5.05
C ASP A 35 3.08 9.19 6.26
N HIS A 36 2.12 8.26 6.19
CA HIS A 36 1.24 7.95 7.31
C HIS A 36 2.02 7.42 8.52
N ILE A 37 2.93 6.47 8.31
CA ILE A 37 3.77 5.91 9.37
C ILE A 37 4.65 7.00 9.99
N ALA A 38 5.22 7.89 9.17
CA ALA A 38 6.04 9.01 9.63
C ALA A 38 5.23 9.95 10.53
N THR A 39 4.03 10.29 10.08
CA THR A 39 3.10 11.15 10.84
C THR A 39 2.69 10.51 12.16
N GLU A 40 2.37 9.20 12.19
CA GLU A 40 2.01 8.48 13.43
C GLU A 40 3.16 8.42 14.46
N LEU A 41 4.39 8.58 13.98
CA LEU A 41 5.62 8.62 14.78
C LEU A 41 6.06 10.05 15.14
N GLY A 42 5.36 11.08 14.64
CA GLY A 42 5.66 12.48 14.91
C GLY A 42 6.75 13.09 14.02
N TYR A 43 7.04 12.47 12.88
CA TYR A 43 7.95 13.01 11.88
C TYR A 43 7.19 13.75 10.78
N ASP A 44 7.81 14.81 10.26
CA ASP A 44 7.38 15.44 9.02
C ASP A 44 7.71 14.50 7.83
N PRO A 45 6.72 14.11 7.00
CA PRO A 45 6.95 13.19 5.89
C PRO A 45 7.89 13.71 4.81
N ASP A 46 7.87 15.01 4.50
CA ASP A 46 8.73 15.62 3.50
C ASP A 46 10.20 15.59 3.96
N ILE A 47 10.42 15.89 5.25
CA ILE A 47 11.75 15.81 5.84
C ILE A 47 12.22 14.36 5.91
N TYR A 48 11.37 13.44 6.38
CA TYR A 48 11.75 12.04 6.56
C TYR A 48 12.12 11.39 5.22
N ARG A 49 11.35 11.62 4.16
CA ARG A 49 11.62 11.08 2.82
C ARG A 49 12.96 11.51 2.23
N THR A 50 13.50 12.65 2.68
CA THR A 50 14.79 13.15 2.18
C THR A 50 15.97 12.36 2.75
N PHE A 51 15.87 11.86 3.98
CA PHE A 51 17.02 11.30 4.71
C PHE A 51 16.80 9.89 5.28
N GLY A 52 15.55 9.42 5.33
CA GLY A 52 15.15 8.18 5.99
C GLY A 52 14.75 7.07 5.02
N SER A 53 14.76 5.84 5.52
CA SER A 53 14.31 4.65 4.80
C SER A 53 12.93 4.19 5.27
N ALA A 54 12.07 3.77 4.32
CA ALA A 54 10.77 3.20 4.64
C ALA A 54 10.87 1.95 5.54
N LEU A 55 11.94 1.15 5.39
CA LEU A 55 12.14 -0.06 6.20
C LEU A 55 12.51 0.30 7.65
N GLU A 56 13.42 1.25 7.83
CA GLU A 56 13.81 1.74 9.15
C GLU A 56 12.62 2.37 9.89
N LEU A 57 11.80 3.13 9.18
CA LEU A 57 10.58 3.72 9.72
C LEU A 57 9.61 2.65 10.22
N ALA A 58 9.42 1.58 9.44
CA ALA A 58 8.54 0.47 9.79
C ALA A 58 9.06 -0.32 11.00
N GLU A 59 10.38 -0.56 11.08
CA GLU A 59 11.01 -1.18 12.23
C GLU A 59 10.84 -0.31 13.48
N TYR A 60 11.12 0.98 13.36
CA TYR A 60 10.94 1.94 14.45
C TYR A 60 9.48 2.05 14.90
N TYR A 61 8.53 2.01 13.96
CA TYR A 61 7.10 1.93 14.26
C TYR A 61 6.77 0.74 15.14
N LYS A 62 7.26 -0.45 14.78
CA LYS A 62 7.05 -1.67 15.58
C LYS A 62 7.68 -1.54 16.96
N LEU A 63 8.86 -0.93 17.08
CA LEU A 63 9.51 -0.68 18.36
C LEU A 63 8.71 0.29 19.25
N LYS A 64 8.16 1.36 18.67
CA LYS A 64 7.42 2.39 19.41
C LYS A 64 5.99 2.03 19.75
N LYS A 65 5.28 1.37 18.84
CA LYS A 65 3.86 0.99 19.01
C LYS A 65 3.70 -0.45 19.52
N GLY A 66 4.79 -1.21 19.61
CA GLY A 66 4.85 -2.61 20.06
C GLY A 66 4.34 -3.63 19.04
N LYS A 67 3.31 -3.28 18.25
CA LYS A 67 2.72 -4.13 17.20
C LYS A 67 2.30 -3.28 16.00
N ILE A 68 2.15 -3.93 14.84
CA ILE A 68 1.64 -3.32 13.60
C ILE A 68 0.10 -3.20 13.56
N GLY A 69 -0.59 -3.60 14.63
CA GLY A 69 -2.05 -3.67 14.68
C GLY A 69 -2.75 -2.36 14.30
N PRO A 70 -2.37 -1.20 14.87
CA PRO A 70 -2.97 0.08 14.52
C PRO A 70 -2.78 0.46 13.04
N LEU A 71 -1.56 0.28 12.50
CA LEU A 71 -1.26 0.47 11.09
C LEU A 71 -2.14 -0.42 10.21
N ARG A 72 -2.25 -1.72 10.54
CA ARG A 72 -3.13 -2.66 9.82
C ARG A 72 -4.60 -2.24 9.87
N SER A 73 -5.07 -1.73 11.01
CA SER A 73 -6.45 -1.24 11.11
C SER A 73 -6.68 0.02 10.28
N TRP A 74 -5.70 0.91 10.15
CA TRP A 74 -5.79 2.04 9.22
C TRP A 74 -5.81 1.57 7.76
N MET A 75 -4.91 0.66 7.41
CA MET A 75 -4.84 -0.02 6.11
C MET A 75 -6.20 -0.64 5.73
N ASP A 76 -6.83 -1.39 6.64
CA ASP A 76 -8.13 -2.02 6.41
C ASP A 76 -9.22 -0.97 6.08
N ARG A 77 -9.23 0.18 6.77
CA ARG A 77 -10.21 1.25 6.52
C ARG A 77 -9.96 1.97 5.19
N MET A 78 -8.70 2.19 4.82
CA MET A 78 -8.37 2.92 3.59
C MET A 78 -8.56 2.07 2.33
N TRP A 79 -8.25 0.77 2.37
CA TRP A 79 -8.38 -0.11 1.21
C TRP A 79 -9.76 -0.74 1.01
N HIS A 80 -10.66 -0.62 2.00
CA HIS A 80 -12.05 -1.11 1.90
C HIS A 80 -13.06 0.03 2.12
N SER A 81 -12.71 1.25 1.73
CA SER A 81 -13.66 2.37 1.74
C SER A 81 -14.80 2.13 0.75
N SER A 82 -15.99 2.65 1.04
CA SER A 82 -17.14 2.63 0.13
C SER A 82 -16.93 3.46 -1.14
N ASP A 83 -15.89 4.30 -1.15
CA ASP A 83 -15.57 5.21 -2.26
C ASP A 83 -14.63 4.58 -3.30
N ILE A 84 -14.30 3.29 -3.15
CA ILE A 84 -13.38 2.52 -4.00
C ILE A 84 -14.10 1.33 -4.63
#